data_AF-A0A6J7HTG6-F1
#
_entry.id   AF-A0A6J7HTG6-F1
#
_cell.length_a   1.000
_cell.length_b   1.000
_cell.length_c   1.000
_cell.angle_alpha   90.00
_cell.angle_beta   90.00
_cell.angle_gamma   90.00
#
_symmetry.space_group_name_H-M   'P 1'
#
loop_
_entity.id
_entity.type
_entity.pdbx_description
1 polymer ?
#
loop_
_entity_poly.entity_id
_entity_poly.type
_entity_poly.pdbx_seq_one_letter_code
_entity_poly.pdbx_strand_id
1 'polypeptide(L)'
;MSELSAEVDEADAVVARRLRFLTRPLQALVNAPHLLVLAIVAIWVACSLTYAVLEDKGPIEGLWWGIVTGSTVGYGDFYPASTTGRAVGAVLIVSMLVLVPIAIGHVIANLVFDKESLAVATVLEDVHERIDRLEHLTLASLEAQHGRAWLDERLAEYEAADAAHTDVAEQMLEMFRPKFPQDPSHPDPGGTR
;
A
#
# COMPACT_ATOMS: atom_id res chain seq x y z
N MET A 1 35.95 -8.74 15.41
CA MET A 1 34.54 -8.32 15.50
C MET A 1 34.03 -7.72 14.19
N SER A 2 34.88 -7.05 13.39
CA SER A 2 34.52 -6.51 12.07
C SER A 2 34.43 -7.56 10.94
N GLU A 3 35.27 -8.61 10.92
CA GLU A 3 35.17 -9.66 9.87
C GLU A 3 33.85 -10.44 9.95
N LEU A 4 33.32 -10.66 11.15
CA LEU A 4 32.06 -11.38 11.36
C LEU A 4 30.83 -10.55 10.94
N SER A 5 30.89 -9.21 11.05
CA SER A 5 29.76 -8.36 10.60
C SER A 5 29.75 -8.22 9.08
N ALA A 6 30.91 -8.22 8.42
CA ALA A 6 31.01 -8.18 6.96
C ALA A 6 30.48 -9.47 6.30
N GLU A 7 30.75 -10.63 6.89
CA GLU A 7 30.27 -11.92 6.40
C GLU A 7 28.74 -12.08 6.56
N VAL A 8 28.16 -11.51 7.63
CA VAL A 8 26.71 -11.47 7.85
C VAL A 8 26.02 -10.51 6.88
N ASP A 9 26.59 -9.32 6.64
CA ASP A 9 26.01 -8.30 5.76
C ASP A 9 26.07 -8.73 4.27
N GLU A 10 27.12 -9.46 3.87
CA GLU A 10 27.22 -10.05 2.54
C GLU A 10 26.25 -11.22 2.35
N ALA A 11 26.05 -12.05 3.39
CA ALA A 11 25.04 -13.10 3.38
C ALA A 11 23.62 -12.51 3.26
N ASP A 12 23.30 -11.47 4.03
CA ASP A 12 22.01 -10.77 3.96
C ASP A 12 21.80 -10.07 2.62
N ALA A 13 22.84 -9.47 2.03
CA ALA A 13 22.78 -8.86 0.71
C ALA A 13 22.56 -9.90 -0.41
N VAL A 14 23.18 -11.07 -0.32
CA VAL A 14 23.01 -12.19 -1.27
C VAL A 14 21.63 -12.82 -1.11
N VAL A 15 21.15 -13.02 0.12
CA VAL A 15 19.81 -13.52 0.43
C VAL A 15 18.76 -12.53 -0.06
N ALA A 16 18.89 -11.24 0.23
CA ALA A 16 17.98 -10.19 -0.24
C ALA A 16 18.00 -10.02 -1.76
N ARG A 17 19.15 -10.22 -2.42
CA ARG A 17 19.27 -10.18 -3.88
C ARG A 17 18.65 -11.43 -4.52
N ARG A 18 18.82 -12.62 -3.95
CA ARG A 18 18.16 -13.86 -4.39
C ARG A 18 16.65 -13.84 -4.16
N LEU A 19 16.20 -13.35 -3.00
CA LEU A 19 14.77 -13.17 -2.71
C LEU A 19 14.13 -12.19 -3.69
N ARG A 20 14.74 -11.04 -3.96
CA ARG A 20 14.22 -10.07 -4.94
C ARG A 20 14.12 -10.62 -6.36
N PHE A 21 14.99 -11.55 -6.74
CA PHE A 21 14.93 -12.18 -8.07
C PHE A 21 13.78 -13.19 -8.17
N LEU A 22 13.48 -13.91 -7.09
CA LEU A 22 12.33 -14.82 -7.01
C LEU A 22 11.00 -14.09 -6.81
N THR A 23 10.96 -12.96 -6.12
CA THR A 23 9.71 -12.26 -5.79
C THR A 23 9.25 -11.31 -6.88
N ARG A 24 10.09 -10.91 -7.84
CA ARG A 24 9.68 -10.05 -8.97
C ARG A 24 8.60 -10.63 -9.89
N PRO A 25 8.67 -11.89 -10.35
CA PRO A 25 7.57 -12.47 -11.12
C PRO A 25 6.30 -12.63 -10.25
N LEU A 26 6.46 -12.92 -8.96
CA LEU A 26 5.35 -13.01 -8.01
C LEU A 26 4.68 -11.64 -7.80
N GLN A 27 5.46 -10.57 -7.66
CA GLN A 27 4.98 -9.19 -7.54
C GLN A 27 4.31 -8.71 -8.82
N ALA A 28 4.85 -9.05 -10.01
CA ALA A 28 4.22 -8.72 -11.28
C ALA A 28 2.87 -9.45 -11.49
N LEU A 29 2.79 -10.72 -11.05
CA LEU A 29 1.55 -11.50 -11.08
C LEU A 29 0.51 -10.95 -10.10
N VAL A 30 0.94 -10.50 -8.92
CA VAL A 30 0.07 -9.89 -7.90
C VAL A 30 -0.39 -8.49 -8.32
N ASN A 31 0.48 -7.66 -8.89
CA ASN A 31 0.18 -6.27 -9.29
C ASN A 31 -0.90 -6.15 -10.38
N ALA A 32 -1.17 -7.23 -11.11
CA ALA A 32 -2.24 -7.26 -12.09
C ALA A 32 -3.47 -7.98 -11.48
N PRO A 33 -4.54 -7.26 -11.09
CA PRO A 33 -5.69 -7.88 -10.42
C PRO A 33 -6.35 -8.97 -11.28
N HIS A 34 -6.34 -8.81 -12.61
CA HIS A 34 -6.84 -9.79 -13.56
C HIS A 34 -6.00 -11.08 -13.60
N LEU A 35 -4.67 -10.98 -13.49
CA LEU A 35 -3.79 -12.15 -13.45
C LEU A 35 -3.93 -12.91 -12.13
N LEU A 36 -4.12 -12.20 -11.02
CA LEU A 36 -4.33 -12.81 -9.72
C LEU A 36 -5.63 -13.60 -9.68
N VAL A 37 -6.73 -13.05 -10.20
CA VAL A 37 -8.01 -13.77 -10.32
C VAL A 37 -7.85 -14.99 -11.25
N LEU A 38 -7.17 -14.84 -12.38
CA LEU A 38 -6.92 -15.95 -13.30
C LEU A 38 -6.08 -17.05 -12.66
N ALA A 39 -5.07 -16.69 -11.86
CA ALA A 39 -4.25 -17.65 -11.12
C ALA A 39 -5.06 -18.40 -10.05
N ILE A 40 -5.94 -17.72 -9.31
CA ILE A 40 -6.85 -18.36 -8.34
C ILE A 40 -7.73 -19.38 -9.04
N VAL A 41 -8.39 -18.98 -10.14
CA VAL A 41 -9.26 -19.88 -10.92
C VAL A 41 -8.47 -21.05 -11.49
N ALA A 42 -7.27 -20.81 -12.04
CA ALA A 42 -6.44 -21.85 -12.60
C ALA A 42 -5.99 -22.88 -11.55
N ILE A 43 -5.51 -22.43 -10.39
CA ILE A 43 -5.09 -23.30 -9.27
C ILE A 43 -6.30 -24.10 -8.76
N TRP A 44 -7.44 -23.43 -8.60
CA TRP A 44 -8.67 -24.04 -8.14
C TRP A 44 -9.15 -25.15 -9.09
N VAL A 45 -9.22 -24.88 -10.40
CA VAL A 45 -9.60 -25.87 -11.42
C VAL A 45 -8.58 -27.02 -11.45
N ALA A 46 -7.29 -26.71 -11.43
CA ALA A 46 -6.23 -27.72 -11.48
C ALA A 46 -6.29 -28.66 -10.28
N CYS A 47 -6.44 -28.14 -9.06
CA CYS A 47 -6.58 -28.97 -7.85
C CYS A 47 -7.85 -29.81 -7.89
N SER A 48 -8.97 -29.24 -8.33
CA SER A 48 -10.27 -29.92 -8.45
C SER A 48 -10.23 -31.09 -9.44
N LEU A 49 -9.63 -30.88 -10.62
CA LEU A 49 -9.46 -31.92 -11.63
C LEU A 49 -8.45 -32.98 -11.18
N THR A 50 -7.37 -32.58 -10.53
CA THR A 50 -6.38 -33.53 -9.99
C THR A 50 -7.01 -34.39 -8.90
N TYR A 51 -7.82 -33.82 -8.01
CA TYR A 51 -8.62 -34.57 -7.04
C TYR A 51 -9.54 -35.58 -7.74
N ALA A 52 -10.25 -35.15 -8.79
CA ALA A 52 -11.16 -36.04 -9.53
C ALA A 52 -10.42 -37.28 -10.07
N VAL A 53 -9.24 -37.08 -10.65
CA VAL A 53 -8.42 -38.17 -11.19
C VAL A 53 -7.83 -39.06 -10.08
N LEU A 54 -7.39 -38.48 -8.96
CA LEU A 54 -6.74 -39.23 -7.87
C LEU A 54 -7.72 -40.06 -7.03
N GLU A 55 -8.99 -39.67 -6.99
CA GLU A 55 -10.02 -40.30 -6.16
C GLU A 55 -11.09 -41.02 -7.00
N ASP A 56 -10.81 -41.27 -8.28
CA ASP A 56 -11.70 -41.92 -9.27
C ASP A 56 -13.11 -41.30 -9.31
N LYS A 57 -13.18 -39.96 -9.25
CA LYS A 57 -14.44 -39.18 -9.34
C LYS A 57 -14.63 -38.56 -10.70
N GLY A 58 -15.89 -38.28 -11.03
CA GLY A 58 -16.22 -37.52 -12.23
C GLY A 58 -15.66 -36.08 -12.19
N PRO A 59 -15.38 -35.45 -13.34
CA PRO A 59 -14.84 -34.09 -13.38
C PRO A 59 -15.79 -33.07 -12.73
N ILE A 60 -17.10 -33.28 -12.85
CA ILE A 60 -18.13 -32.43 -12.22
C ILE A 60 -18.09 -32.58 -10.69
N GLU A 61 -17.92 -33.80 -10.18
CA GLU A 61 -17.83 -34.08 -8.74
C GLU A 61 -16.57 -33.49 -8.14
N GLY A 62 -15.43 -33.58 -8.84
CA GLY A 62 -14.20 -32.94 -8.40
C GLY A 62 -14.27 -31.42 -8.41
N LEU A 63 -14.92 -30.84 -9.42
CA LEU A 63 -15.18 -29.40 -9.47
C LEU A 63 -16.10 -28.96 -8.32
N TRP A 64 -17.17 -29.72 -8.06
CA TRP A 64 -18.06 -29.50 -6.92
C TRP A 64 -17.32 -29.56 -5.58
N TRP A 65 -16.49 -30.60 -5.37
CA TRP A 65 -15.63 -30.69 -4.19
C TRP A 65 -14.73 -29.46 -4.04
N GLY A 66 -14.15 -29.00 -5.14
CA GLY A 66 -13.38 -27.77 -5.19
C GLY A 66 -14.18 -26.53 -4.79
N ILE A 67 -15.43 -26.38 -5.24
CA ILE A 67 -16.31 -25.26 -4.86
C ILE A 67 -16.55 -25.31 -3.35
N VAL A 68 -16.99 -26.46 -2.84
CA VAL A 68 -17.38 -26.65 -1.43
C VAL A 68 -16.17 -26.46 -0.49
N THR A 69 -15.01 -26.97 -0.87
CA THR A 69 -13.77 -26.84 -0.09
C THR A 69 -13.20 -25.42 -0.19
N GLY A 70 -13.13 -24.86 -1.40
CA GLY A 70 -12.56 -23.53 -1.65
C GLY A 70 -13.41 -22.39 -1.06
N SER A 71 -14.73 -22.58 -1.01
CA SER A 71 -15.66 -21.67 -0.32
C SER A 71 -15.70 -21.85 1.20
N THR A 72 -14.94 -22.81 1.75
CA THR A 72 -14.91 -23.17 3.18
C THR A 72 -16.24 -23.67 3.74
N VAL A 73 -17.20 -24.05 2.88
CA VAL A 73 -18.51 -24.58 3.29
C VAL A 73 -18.37 -25.98 3.87
N GLY A 74 -17.64 -26.86 3.18
CA GLY A 74 -17.27 -28.18 3.72
C GLY A 74 -18.44 -29.11 4.07
N TYR A 75 -19.34 -29.40 3.14
CA TYR A 75 -20.47 -30.33 3.37
C TYR A 75 -20.04 -31.73 3.82
N GLY A 76 -18.86 -32.19 3.42
CA GLY A 76 -18.31 -33.50 3.79
C GLY A 76 -18.86 -34.68 2.98
N ASP A 77 -19.63 -34.40 1.92
CA ASP A 77 -20.10 -35.36 0.93
C ASP A 77 -18.94 -35.95 0.09
N PHE A 78 -17.96 -35.11 -0.23
CA PHE A 78 -16.72 -35.50 -0.90
C PHE A 78 -15.50 -35.02 -0.12
N TYR A 79 -14.50 -35.90 0.02
CA TYR A 79 -13.21 -35.58 0.63
C TYR A 79 -12.12 -36.52 0.10
N PRO A 80 -10.84 -36.12 0.13
CA PRO A 80 -9.74 -36.98 -0.30
C PRO A 80 -9.47 -38.08 0.72
N ALA A 81 -9.59 -39.35 0.30
CA ALA A 81 -9.28 -40.50 1.12
C ALA A 81 -7.81 -40.91 0.97
N SER A 82 -7.23 -40.72 -0.22
CA SER A 82 -5.84 -41.08 -0.53
C SER A 82 -4.83 -40.08 0.06
N THR A 83 -3.61 -40.55 0.33
CA THR A 83 -2.51 -39.69 0.82
C THR A 83 -2.16 -38.59 -0.19
N THR A 84 -2.16 -38.93 -1.48
CA THR A 84 -1.89 -37.98 -2.58
C THR A 84 -3.03 -36.98 -2.76
N GLY A 85 -4.29 -37.43 -2.67
CA GLY A 85 -5.46 -36.56 -2.68
C GLY A 85 -5.46 -35.57 -1.51
N ARG A 86 -5.03 -36.00 -0.33
CA ARG A 86 -4.88 -35.11 0.85
C ARG A 86 -3.80 -34.05 0.63
N ALA A 87 -2.71 -34.39 -0.05
CA ALA A 87 -1.68 -33.41 -0.41
C ALA A 87 -2.24 -32.34 -1.38
N VAL A 88 -3.01 -32.75 -2.39
CA VAL A 88 -3.71 -31.81 -3.29
C VAL A 88 -4.73 -30.95 -2.53
N GLY A 89 -5.49 -31.55 -1.61
CA GLY A 89 -6.40 -30.82 -0.72
C GLY A 89 -5.70 -29.78 0.13
N ALA A 90 -4.53 -30.11 0.70
CA ALA A 90 -3.74 -29.15 1.46
C ALA A 90 -3.27 -27.97 0.60
N VAL A 91 -2.80 -28.23 -0.63
CA VAL A 91 -2.43 -27.18 -1.58
C VAL A 91 -3.62 -26.29 -1.91
N LEU A 92 -4.78 -26.87 -2.20
CA LEU A 92 -6.01 -26.11 -2.47
C LEU A 92 -6.37 -25.20 -1.30
N ILE A 93 -6.41 -25.73 -0.08
CA ILE A 93 -6.79 -24.97 1.13
C ILE A 93 -5.81 -23.81 1.38
N VAL A 94 -4.50 -24.08 1.37
CA VAL A 94 -3.49 -23.04 1.60
C VAL A 94 -3.54 -21.97 0.51
N SER A 95 -3.68 -22.38 -0.76
CA SER A 95 -3.74 -21.43 -1.88
C SER A 95 -4.98 -20.53 -1.79
N MET A 96 -6.15 -21.07 -1.48
CA MET A 96 -7.37 -20.26 -1.32
C MET A 96 -7.28 -19.33 -0.12
N LEU A 97 -6.73 -19.80 1.00
CA LEU A 97 -6.56 -19.00 2.22
C LEU A 97 -5.61 -17.82 2.01
N VAL A 98 -4.58 -17.96 1.17
CA VAL A 98 -3.61 -16.89 0.91
C VAL A 98 -4.08 -15.97 -0.22
N LEU A 99 -4.50 -16.54 -1.36
CA LEU A 99 -4.72 -15.76 -2.58
C LEU A 99 -6.05 -15.00 -2.56
N VAL A 100 -7.13 -15.57 -2.00
CA VAL A 100 -8.45 -14.93 -2.00
C VAL A 100 -8.46 -13.64 -1.17
N PRO A 101 -7.93 -13.59 0.06
CA PRO A 101 -7.87 -12.33 0.82
C PRO A 101 -7.04 -11.25 0.13
N ILE A 102 -5.94 -11.62 -0.55
CA ILE A 102 -5.13 -10.69 -1.33
C ILE A 102 -5.96 -10.12 -2.49
N ALA A 103 -6.72 -10.97 -3.19
CA ALA A 103 -7.63 -10.53 -4.27
C ALA A 103 -8.66 -9.51 -3.75
N ILE A 104 -9.30 -9.83 -2.62
CA ILE A 104 -10.28 -8.95 -1.99
C ILE A 104 -9.64 -7.63 -1.59
N GLY A 105 -8.44 -7.66 -0.99
CA GLY A 105 -7.68 -6.46 -0.62
C GLY A 105 -7.41 -5.55 -1.81
N HIS A 106 -6.98 -6.10 -2.96
CA HIS A 106 -6.79 -5.33 -4.19
C HIS A 106 -8.08 -4.72 -4.73
N VAL A 107 -9.20 -5.46 -4.69
CA VAL A 107 -10.50 -4.93 -5.12
C VAL A 107 -10.95 -3.80 -4.22
N ILE A 108 -10.84 -3.95 -2.90
CA ILE A 108 -11.21 -2.91 -1.93
C ILE A 108 -10.32 -1.68 -2.12
N ALA A 109 -9.00 -1.86 -2.24
CA ALA A 109 -8.07 -0.78 -2.48
C ALA A 109 -8.49 0.04 -3.71
N ASN A 110 -8.68 -0.61 -4.86
CA ASN A 110 -9.05 0.10 -6.08
C ASN A 110 -10.42 0.80 -5.96
N LEU A 111 -11.41 0.18 -5.29
CA LEU A 111 -12.74 0.77 -5.13
C LEU A 111 -12.77 1.95 -4.14
N VAL A 112 -11.93 1.92 -3.11
CA VAL A 112 -11.88 2.94 -2.05
C VAL A 112 -10.97 4.10 -2.45
N PHE A 113 -9.75 3.82 -2.93
CA PHE A 113 -8.78 4.87 -3.28
C PHE A 113 -9.26 5.73 -4.45
N ASP A 114 -9.96 5.16 -5.44
CA ASP A 114 -10.54 5.96 -6.53
C ASP A 114 -11.59 6.96 -6.00
N LYS A 115 -12.33 6.61 -4.95
CA LYS A 115 -13.38 7.47 -4.39
C LYS A 115 -12.84 8.47 -3.39
N GLU A 116 -11.96 8.04 -2.49
CA GLU A 116 -11.37 8.93 -1.47
C GLU A 116 -10.47 9.99 -2.08
N SER A 117 -9.61 9.63 -3.03
CA SER A 117 -8.71 10.60 -3.66
C SER A 117 -9.48 11.69 -4.43
N LEU A 118 -10.52 11.30 -5.16
CA LEU A 118 -11.41 12.23 -5.86
C LEU A 118 -12.25 13.06 -4.88
N ALA A 119 -12.79 12.45 -3.83
CA ALA A 119 -13.58 13.16 -2.83
C ALA A 119 -12.74 14.19 -2.06
N VAL A 120 -11.54 13.83 -1.62
CA VAL A 120 -10.64 14.74 -0.90
C VAL A 120 -10.20 15.90 -1.79
N ALA A 121 -9.84 15.63 -3.05
CA ALA A 121 -9.48 16.69 -4.00
C ALA A 121 -10.65 17.67 -4.22
N THR A 122 -11.85 17.14 -4.43
CA THR A 122 -13.07 17.96 -4.65
C THR A 122 -13.43 18.78 -3.41
N VAL A 123 -13.30 18.19 -2.21
CA VAL A 123 -13.57 18.89 -0.95
C VAL A 123 -12.51 19.97 -0.69
N LEU A 124 -11.24 19.70 -0.99
CA LEU A 124 -10.18 20.69 -0.81
C LEU A 124 -10.37 21.89 -1.75
N GLU A 125 -10.80 21.63 -2.98
CA GLU A 125 -11.15 22.67 -3.96
C GLU A 125 -12.36 23.50 -3.47
N ASP A 126 -13.45 22.87 -3.00
CA ASP A 126 -14.61 23.58 -2.42
C ASP A 126 -14.23 24.40 -1.18
N VAL A 127 -13.35 23.88 -0.31
CA VAL A 127 -12.88 24.61 0.87
C VAL A 127 -12.06 25.83 0.47
N HIS A 128 -11.14 25.72 -0.49
CA HIS A 128 -10.38 26.85 -1.00
C HIS A 128 -11.30 27.91 -1.62
N GLU A 129 -12.23 27.49 -2.49
CA GLU A 129 -13.17 28.40 -3.13
C GLU A 129 -14.03 29.16 -2.11
N ARG A 130 -14.45 28.48 -1.03
CA ARG A 130 -15.20 29.11 0.06
C ARG A 130 -14.37 30.10 0.84
N ILE A 131 -13.10 29.81 1.12
CA ILE A 131 -12.20 30.74 1.79
C ILE A 131 -12.03 32.00 0.94
N ASP A 132 -11.69 31.84 -0.34
CA ASP A 132 -11.52 32.96 -1.27
C ASP A 132 -12.80 33.81 -1.36
N ARG A 133 -13.97 33.15 -1.41
CA ARG A 133 -15.26 33.84 -1.39
C ARG A 133 -15.47 34.63 -0.11
N LEU A 134 -15.21 34.06 1.06
CA LEU A 134 -15.38 34.73 2.34
C LEU A 134 -14.41 35.91 2.49
N GLU A 135 -13.17 35.73 2.05
CA GLU A 135 -12.17 36.79 2.02
C GLU A 135 -12.64 37.96 1.16
N HIS A 136 -13.04 37.70 -0.09
CA HIS A 136 -13.53 38.75 -0.98
C HIS A 136 -14.74 39.51 -0.42
N LEU A 137 -15.69 38.81 0.22
CA LEU A 137 -16.85 39.45 0.84
C LEU A 137 -16.46 40.31 2.05
N THR A 138 -15.53 39.81 2.86
CA THR A 138 -15.03 40.51 4.04
C THR A 138 -14.28 41.77 3.63
N LEU A 139 -13.39 41.67 2.65
CA LEU A 139 -12.66 42.81 2.10
C LEU A 139 -13.59 43.87 1.51
N ALA A 140 -14.56 43.46 0.68
CA ALA A 140 -15.53 44.39 0.12
C ALA A 140 -16.38 45.09 1.20
N SER A 141 -16.78 44.36 2.25
CA SER A 141 -17.52 44.92 3.38
C SER A 141 -16.70 45.94 4.17
N LEU A 142 -15.45 45.61 4.50
CA LEU A 142 -14.55 46.51 5.22
C LEU A 142 -14.21 47.75 4.40
N GLU A 143 -14.07 47.59 3.08
CA GLU A 143 -13.79 48.70 2.16
C GLU A 143 -14.95 49.70 2.15
N ALA A 144 -16.18 49.18 2.08
CA ALA A 144 -17.38 50.00 2.12
C ALA A 144 -17.54 50.75 3.46
N GLN A 145 -17.07 50.15 4.57
CA GLN A 145 -17.22 50.73 5.90
C GLN A 145 -16.11 51.73 6.27
N HIS A 146 -14.85 51.44 5.91
CA HIS A 146 -13.67 52.18 6.38
C HIS A 146 -12.87 52.85 5.26
N GLY A 147 -13.14 52.51 4.00
CA GLY A 147 -12.43 53.02 2.82
C GLY A 147 -11.15 52.23 2.49
N ARG A 148 -10.74 52.29 1.20
CA ARG A 148 -9.58 51.56 0.65
C ARG A 148 -8.27 51.83 1.41
N ALA A 149 -7.98 53.09 1.72
CA ALA A 149 -6.71 53.47 2.32
C ALA A 149 -6.49 52.84 3.70
N TRP A 150 -7.56 52.72 4.50
CA TRP A 150 -7.50 52.05 5.81
C TRP A 150 -7.26 50.54 5.67
N LEU A 151 -7.90 49.92 4.67
CA LEU A 151 -7.73 48.49 4.38
C LEU A 151 -6.32 48.14 3.93
N ASP A 152 -5.77 48.90 2.98
CA ASP A 152 -4.44 48.67 2.44
C ASP A 152 -3.37 48.76 3.54
N GLU A 153 -3.53 49.72 4.47
CA GLU A 153 -2.65 49.87 5.63
C GLU A 153 -2.74 48.65 6.56
N ARG A 154 -3.95 48.12 6.83
CA ARG A 154 -4.09 46.93 7.67
C ARG A 154 -3.62 45.66 6.99
N LEU A 155 -3.86 45.49 5.69
CA LEU A 155 -3.36 44.35 4.93
C LEU A 155 -1.82 44.31 4.96
N ALA A 156 -1.16 45.46 4.78
CA ALA A 156 0.28 45.55 4.91
C ALA A 156 0.80 45.18 6.31
N GLU A 157 0.07 45.55 7.37
CA GLU A 157 0.39 45.10 8.73
C GLU A 157 0.20 43.59 8.92
N TYR A 158 -0.86 43.00 8.36
CA TYR A 158 -1.11 41.56 8.42
C TYR A 158 -0.06 40.76 7.62
N GLU A 159 0.27 41.17 6.40
CA GLU A 159 1.31 40.54 5.57
C GLU A 159 2.69 40.58 6.27
N ALA A 160 3.04 41.70 6.91
CA ALA A 160 4.27 41.82 7.67
C ALA A 160 4.29 40.89 8.90
N ALA A 161 3.16 40.70 9.57
CA ALA A 161 3.03 39.80 10.71
C ALA A 161 3.06 38.31 10.30
N ASP A 162 2.43 37.96 9.17
CA ASP A 162 2.41 36.59 8.63
C ASP A 162 3.80 36.16 8.11
N ALA A 163 4.50 37.06 7.43
CA ALA A 163 5.88 36.86 7.01
C ALA A 163 6.80 36.62 8.21
N ALA A 164 6.63 37.37 9.30
CA ALA A 164 7.40 37.16 10.53
C ALA A 164 7.07 35.81 11.21
N HIS A 165 5.81 35.38 11.19
CA HIS A 165 5.40 34.07 11.72
C HIS A 165 6.03 32.90 10.94
N THR A 166 6.08 33.02 9.61
CA THR A 166 6.69 32.01 8.73
C THR A 166 8.20 31.91 8.95
N ASP A 167 8.89 33.04 9.08
CA ASP A 167 10.34 33.10 9.35
C ASP A 167 10.70 32.44 10.70
N VAL A 168 9.91 32.66 11.76
CA VAL A 168 10.11 32.00 13.06
C VAL A 168 9.87 30.48 12.95
N ALA A 169 8.85 30.06 12.21
CA ALA A 169 8.57 28.63 12.01
C ALA A 169 9.72 27.95 11.23
N GLU A 170 10.22 28.58 10.17
CA GLU A 170 11.41 28.09 9.45
C GLU A 170 12.64 28.05 10.36
N GLN A 171 12.90 29.09 11.15
CA GLN A 171 14.03 29.16 12.07
C GLN A 171 13.96 28.10 13.18
N MET A 172 12.77 27.80 13.71
CA MET A 172 12.58 26.68 14.64
C MET A 172 12.83 25.33 13.95
N LEU A 173 12.34 25.13 12.73
CA LEU A 173 12.60 23.92 11.95
C LEU A 173 14.08 23.76 11.63
N GLU A 174 14.82 24.84 11.39
CA GLU A 174 16.28 24.83 11.23
C GLU A 174 17.01 24.46 12.53
N MET A 175 16.51 24.92 13.68
CA MET A 175 17.07 24.61 15.00
C MET A 175 16.95 23.12 15.34
N PHE A 176 15.85 22.49 14.94
CA PHE A 176 15.60 21.05 15.12
C PHE A 176 16.08 20.18 13.94
N ARG A 177 16.58 20.79 12.86
CA ARG A 177 17.24 20.07 11.78
C ARG A 177 18.56 19.50 12.33
N PRO A 178 18.76 18.17 12.37
CA PRO A 178 20.01 17.61 12.85
C PRO A 178 21.15 18.16 11.98
N LYS A 179 22.04 18.98 12.57
CA LYS A 179 23.32 19.36 11.98
C LYS A 179 24.18 18.11 11.89
N PHE A 180 23.96 17.26 10.89
CA PHE A 180 24.99 16.34 10.46
C PHE A 180 26.10 17.20 9.85
N PRO A 181 27.32 17.22 10.42
CA PRO A 181 28.46 17.72 9.68
C PRO A 181 28.56 16.82 8.45
N GLN A 182 28.37 17.38 7.25
CA GLN A 182 28.95 16.77 6.07
C GLN A 182 30.46 17.01 6.18
N ASP A 183 31.12 16.26 7.06
CA ASP A 183 32.57 16.20 7.14
C ASP A 183 33.04 15.46 5.89
N PRO A 184 33.73 16.11 4.93
CA PRO A 184 34.27 15.42 3.77
C PRO A 184 35.44 14.48 4.14
N SER A 185 35.80 14.39 5.42
CA SER A 185 37.02 13.73 5.90
C SER A 185 36.84 12.76 7.08
N HIS A 186 35.61 12.37 7.45
CA HIS A 186 35.44 11.27 8.41
C HIS A 186 35.10 9.94 7.71
N PRO A 187 36.09 9.04 7.51
CA PRO A 187 35.81 7.64 7.24
C PRO A 187 35.21 7.02 8.49
N ASP A 188 34.21 6.16 8.31
CA ASP A 188 33.53 5.39 9.34
C ASP A 188 34.53 4.69 10.30
N PRO A 189 34.55 5.02 11.62
CA PRO A 189 35.42 4.37 12.58
C PRO A 189 34.75 3.12 13.15
N GLY A 190 34.65 2.11 12.30
CA GLY A 190 34.36 0.72 12.64
C GLY A 190 35.33 -0.23 11.94
N GLY A 191 36.62 0.13 11.90
CA GLY A 191 37.67 -0.64 11.22
C GLY A 191 37.78 -2.10 11.68
N THR A 192 37.79 -3.02 10.73
CA THR A 192 39.04 -3.56 10.18
C THR A 192 38.87 -3.56 8.67
N ARG A 193 39.74 -2.98 7.84
CA ARG A 193 41.11 -2.50 8.01
C ARG A 193 41.37 -1.45 6.93
#